data_AF-A0A7X7GWS9-F1
#
_entry.id   AF-A0A7X7GWS9-F1
#
_cell.length_a   1.000
_cell.length_b   1.000
_cell.length_c   1.000
_cell.angle_alpha   90.00
_cell.angle_beta   90.00
_cell.angle_gamma   90.00
#
_symmetry.space_group_name_H-M   'P 1'
#
loop_
_entity.id
_entity.type
_entity.pdbx_description
1 polymer ?
#
loop_
_entity_poly.entity_id
_entity_poly.type
_entity_poly.pdbx_seq_one_letter_code
_entity_poly.pdbx_strand_id
1 'polypeptide(L)' 'MANPSEAVQCKPLEVQVGDKGIERAIKHLKRKMAGEGILRELKRRRHFMKPSVKRRKKMSEAARRRRKRARMEIERI' A
#
# COMPACT_ATOMS: atom_id res chain seq x y z
N MET A 1 12.44 -27.26 -12.56
CA MET A 1 11.44 -26.38 -13.20
C MET A 1 10.47 -25.92 -12.13
N ALA A 2 10.33 -24.60 -11.90
CA ALA A 2 9.45 -24.08 -10.85
C ALA A 2 7.99 -24.16 -11.33
N ASN A 3 7.13 -24.82 -10.55
CA ASN A 3 5.72 -25.04 -10.86
C ASN A 3 4.92 -23.71 -10.80
N PRO A 4 4.13 -23.36 -11.83
CA PRO A 4 3.30 -22.16 -11.85
C PRO A 4 1.99 -22.29 -11.03
N SER A 5 1.78 -23.39 -10.29
CA SER A 5 0.54 -23.65 -9.54
C SER A 5 0.55 -23.16 -8.09
N GLU A 6 1.65 -22.61 -7.58
CA GLU A 6 1.61 -21.76 -6.39
C GLU A 6 1.02 -20.41 -6.79
N ALA A 7 -0.26 -20.40 -7.18
CA ALA A 7 -1.02 -19.18 -7.27
C ALA A 7 -0.87 -18.47 -5.93
N VAL A 8 -0.22 -17.30 -5.92
CA VAL A 8 0.01 -16.50 -4.72
C VAL A 8 -1.33 -16.39 -3.99
N GLN A 9 -1.50 -17.14 -2.91
CA GLN A 9 -2.69 -17.06 -2.07
C GLN A 9 -2.63 -15.72 -1.35
N CYS A 10 -3.17 -14.70 -2.00
CA CYS A 10 -3.35 -13.38 -1.41
C CYS A 10 -4.39 -13.53 -0.30
N LYS A 11 -3.95 -13.64 0.96
CA LYS A 11 -4.85 -13.60 2.11
C LYS A 11 -5.65 -12.29 2.08
N PRO A 12 -6.97 -12.32 2.24
CA PRO A 12 -7.78 -11.11 2.31
C PRO A 12 -7.43 -10.29 3.56
N LEU A 13 -7.64 -8.98 3.49
CA LEU A 13 -7.40 -8.08 4.61
C LEU A 13 -8.52 -8.23 5.64
N GLU A 14 -8.17 -8.76 6.82
CA GLU A 14 -9.13 -9.03 7.90
C GLU A 14 -8.85 -8.20 9.16
N VAL A 15 -9.93 -7.88 9.87
CA VAL A 15 -9.90 -7.24 11.20
C VAL A 15 -10.91 -7.92 12.10
N GLN A 16 -10.42 -8.44 13.23
CA GLN A 16 -11.26 -9.00 14.28
C GLN A 16 -11.95 -7.87 15.06
N VAL A 17 -13.25 -8.02 15.31
CA VAL A 17 -14.03 -7.12 16.16
C VAL A 17 -13.96 -7.66 17.58
N GLY A 18 -13.22 -6.99 18.45
CA GLY A 18 -13.19 -7.31 19.88
C GLY A 18 -14.15 -6.42 20.68
N ASP A 19 -14.05 -6.50 22.01
CA ASP A 19 -14.94 -5.82 22.97
C ASP A 19 -14.82 -4.28 22.94
N LYS A 20 -13.80 -3.76 22.25
CA LYS A 20 -13.53 -2.32 22.11
C LYS A 20 -14.45 -1.61 21.10
N GLY A 21 -15.48 -2.30 20.62
CA GLY A 21 -16.55 -1.75 19.76
C GLY A 21 -16.28 -1.78 18.25
N ILE A 22 -17.36 -1.80 17.48
CA ILE A 22 -17.38 -1.94 16.00
C ILE A 22 -16.69 -0.75 15.30
N GLU A 23 -16.93 0.48 15.74
CA GLU A 23 -16.35 1.68 15.11
C GLU A 23 -14.82 1.65 15.10
N ARG A 24 -14.22 1.13 16.17
CA ARG A 24 -12.78 1.00 16.30
C ARG A 24 -12.22 -0.03 15.32
N ALA A 25 -12.93 -1.14 15.12
CA ALA A 25 -12.58 -2.15 14.12
C ALA A 25 -12.63 -1.57 12.70
N ILE A 26 -13.67 -0.79 12.36
CA ILE A 26 -13.78 -0.11 11.07
C ILE A 26 -12.61 0.86 10.85
N LYS A 27 -12.26 1.66 11.87
CA LYS A 27 -11.12 2.59 11.78
C LYS A 27 -9.80 1.85 11.59
N HIS A 28 -9.63 0.70 12.25
CA HIS A 28 -8.45 -0.14 12.10
C HIS A 28 -8.38 -0.73 10.69
N LEU A 29 -9.50 -1.25 10.15
CA LEU A 29 -9.57 -1.77 8.79
C LEU A 29 -9.18 -0.69 7.77
N LYS A 30 -9.75 0.51 7.87
CA LYS A 30 -9.38 1.64 7.01
C LYS A 30 -7.89 1.97 7.06
N ARG A 31 -7.29 1.91 8.26
CA ARG A 31 -5.85 2.16 8.44
C ARG A 31 -4.99 1.06 7.84
N LYS A 32 -5.36 -0.22 8.02
CA LYS A 32 -4.67 -1.36 7.39
C LYS A 32 -4.75 -1.28 5.86
N MET A 33 -5.93 -1.01 5.30
CA MET A 33 -6.13 -0.82 3.85
C MET A 33 -5.24 0.31 3.28
N ALA A 34 -5.11 1.40 4.03
CA ALA A 34 -4.24 2.52 3.65
C ALA A 34 -2.75 2.15 3.70
N GLY A 35 -2.33 1.35 4.70
CA GLY A 35 -0.97 0.85 4.86
C GLY A 35 -0.54 -0.09 3.72
N GLU A 36 -1.41 -1.03 3.34
CA GLU A 36 -1.16 -1.92 2.20
C GLU A 36 -1.19 -1.18 0.85
N GLY A 37 -1.82 -0.01 0.81
CA GLY A 37 -1.86 0.83 -0.38
C GLY A 37 -2.85 0.35 -1.45
N ILE A 38 -3.80 -0.52 -1.09
CA ILE A 38 -4.85 -1.06 -1.99
C ILE A 38 -5.56 0.08 -2.72
N LEU A 39 -5.99 1.12 -1.99
CA LEU A 39 -6.69 2.26 -2.58
C LEU A 39 -5.84 3.04 -3.60
N ARG A 40 -4.52 3.11 -3.36
CA ARG A 40 -3.57 3.76 -4.27
C ARG A 40 -3.33 2.91 -5.52
N GLU A 41 -3.25 1.59 -5.35
CA GLU A 41 -3.15 0.61 -6.43
C GLU A 41 -4.39 0.68 -7.33
N LEU A 42 -5.59 0.68 -6.75
CA LEU A 42 -6.86 0.85 -7.46
C LEU A 42 -6.88 2.16 -8.27
N LYS A 43 -6.51 3.29 -7.65
CA LYS A 43 -6.45 4.58 -8.35
C LYS A 43 -5.45 4.58 -9.51
N ARG A 44 -4.31 3.90 -9.35
CA ARG A 44 -3.29 3.77 -10.39
C ARG A 44 -3.75 2.88 -11.56
N ARG A 45 -4.59 1.88 -11.29
CA ARG A 45 -5.09 0.93 -12.29
C ARG A 45 -6.40 1.38 -12.97
N ARG A 46 -7.05 2.44 -12.48
CA ARG A 46 -8.33 2.94 -13.02
C ARG A 46 -8.29 3.28 -14.51
N HIS A 47 -7.15 3.72 -15.02
CA HIS A 47 -6.97 4.02 -16.44
C HIS A 47 -5.65 3.46 -16.95
N PHE A 48 -5.58 3.17 -18.25
CA PHE A 48 -4.32 2.78 -18.87
C PHE A 48 -3.31 3.92 -18.75
N MET A 49 -2.05 3.55 -18.48
CA MET A 49 -0.92 4.45 -18.47
C MET A 49 0.18 3.84 -19.31
N LYS A 50 0.64 4.59 -20.31
CA LYS A 50 1.79 4.18 -21.13
C LYS A 50 2.97 3.78 -20.22
N PRO A 51 3.71 2.70 -20.53
CA PRO A 51 4.78 2.18 -19.67
C PRO A 51 5.83 3.22 -19.31
N SER A 52 6.17 4.14 -20.23
CA SER A 52 7.10 5.25 -19.97
C SER A 52 6.61 6.18 -18.86
N VAL A 53 5.32 6.55 -18.87
CA VAL A 53 4.71 7.41 -17.86
C VAL A 53 4.61 6.68 -16.52
N LYS A 54 4.30 5.38 -16.52
CA LYS A 54 4.31 4.54 -15.31
C LYS A 54 5.71 4.49 -14.67
N ARG A 55 6.77 4.31 -15.48
CA ARG A 55 8.18 4.35 -15.01
C ARG A 55 8.55 5.71 -14.41
N ARG A 56 8.21 6.81 -15.10
CA ARG A 56 8.48 8.18 -14.63
C ARG A 56 7.79 8.47 -13.29
N LYS A 57 6.49 8.12 -13.15
CA LYS A 57 5.77 8.29 -11.88
C LYS A 57 6.38 7.44 -10.76
N LYS A 58 6.75 6.18 -11.03
CA LYS A 58 7.40 5.30 -10.04
C LYS A 58 8.71 5.90 -9.51
N MET A 59 9.56 6.43 -10.38
CA MET A 59 10.83 7.07 -10.00
C MET A 59 10.61 8.32 -9.15
N SER A 60 9.71 9.21 -9.57
CA SER A 60 9.36 10.42 -8.81
C SER A 60 8.80 10.10 -7.42
N GLU A 61 7.90 9.12 -7.32
CA GLU A 61 7.35 8.67 -6.03
C GLU A 61 8.42 8.05 -5.12
N ALA A 62 9.35 7.27 -5.68
CA ALA A 62 10.46 6.70 -4.92
C ALA A 62 11.38 7.81 -4.38
N ALA A 63 11.74 8.79 -5.20
CA ALA A 63 12.53 9.95 -4.79
C ALA A 63 11.82 10.77 -3.69
N ARG A 64 10.50 11.00 -3.82
CA ARG A 64 9.70 11.66 -2.78
C ARG A 64 9.71 10.87 -1.47
N ARG A 65 9.57 9.54 -1.52
CA ARG A 65 9.63 8.68 -0.32
C ARG A 65 11.01 8.72 0.34
N ARG A 66 12.10 8.65 -0.44
CA ARG A 66 13.47 8.77 0.08
C ARG A 66 13.70 10.10 0.80
N ARG A 67 13.31 11.21 0.18
CA ARG A 67 13.38 12.55 0.80
C ARG A 67 12.56 12.64 2.10
N LYS A 68 11.37 12.05 2.14
CA LYS A 68 10.56 12.02 3.36
C LYS A 68 11.23 11.23 4.48
N ARG A 69 11.84 10.07 4.18
CA ARG A 69 12.56 9.27 5.19
C ARG A 69 13.76 10.03 5.75
N ALA A 70 14.59 10.62 4.89
CA ALA A 70 15.75 11.40 5.32
C ALA A 70 15.35 12.57 6.23
N ARG A 71 14.26 13.28 5.92
CA ARG A 71 13.73 14.34 6.81
C ARG A 71 13.32 13.81 8.18
N MET A 72 12.60 12.70 8.23
CA MET A 72 12.18 12.08 9.50
C MET A 72 13.36 11.54 10.31
N GLU A 73 14.47 11.17 9.66
CA GLU A 73 15.68 10.70 10.32
C GLU A 73 16.46 11.85 10.94
N ILE A 74 16.59 12.98 10.23
CA ILE A 74 17.19 14.21 10.76
C ILE A 74 16.40 14.76 11.95
N GLU A 75 15.07 14.77 11.88
CA GLU A 75 14.20 15.26 12.97
C GLU A 75 14.23 14.36 14.22
N ARG A 76 14.72 13.12 14.09
CA ARG A 76 14.76 12.14 15.17
C ARG A 76 16.11 12.11 15.91
N ILE A 77 17.13 12.76 15.36
CA ILE A 77 18.42 13.04 15.99
C ILE A 77 18.28 14.35 16.76
#